data_AF-A0A6P0CFI0-F1
#
_entry.id   AF-A0A6P0CFI0-F1
#
_cell.length_a   1.000
_cell.length_b   1.000
_cell.length_c   1.000
_cell.angle_alpha   90.00
_cell.angle_beta   90.00
_cell.angle_gamma   90.00
#
_symmetry.space_group_name_H-M   'P 1'
#
loop_
_entity.id
_entity.type
_entity.pdbx_description
1 polymer ?
#
loop_
_entity_poly.entity_id
_entity_poly.type
_entity_poly.pdbx_seq_one_letter_code
_entity_poly.pdbx_strand_id
1 'polypeptide(L)'
;MTNSQSALIVLIDAEDVRHAFASWPDEICLAACLMRDGDCNMVVFRRDERPHIAERIMDVLRLAARDICFVPQVPGFETRSFRYSDERRLMALVASDPTVLDEAIDYAVNYTYALEEGLDPALVLGLKPRVPAAPVSAPKPVQHSTPAPAPAVDRKSTGELSPLLPEFLRRSAEQARRPRFVSVRKPKLAVLAAQY
;
A
#
# COMPACT_ATOMS: atom_id res chain seq x y z
N MET A 1 -24.77 9.30 -2.18
CA MET A 1 -24.01 8.10 -2.62
C MET A 1 -23.26 7.57 -1.41
N THR A 2 -23.43 6.29 -1.07
CA THR A 2 -22.83 5.69 0.12
C THR A 2 -21.32 5.53 -0.04
N ASN A 3 -20.58 6.08 0.91
CA ASN A 3 -19.12 6.10 0.87
C ASN A 3 -18.56 4.79 1.45
N SER A 4 -18.54 3.73 0.61
CA SER A 4 -18.39 2.33 1.03
C SER A 4 -16.94 1.87 1.29
N GLN A 5 -15.94 2.69 0.98
CA GLN A 5 -14.53 2.31 1.14
C GLN A 5 -14.17 2.00 2.59
N SER A 6 -13.45 0.90 2.76
CA SER A 6 -13.02 0.36 4.05
C SER A 6 -11.54 0.62 4.34
N ALA A 7 -10.74 0.99 3.33
CA ALA A 7 -9.32 1.31 3.49
C ALA A 7 -8.87 2.53 2.66
N LEU A 8 -7.93 3.29 3.22
CA LEU A 8 -7.13 4.31 2.52
C LEU A 8 -5.66 3.87 2.56
N ILE A 9 -5.02 3.82 1.39
CA ILE A 9 -3.61 3.48 1.24
C ILE A 9 -2.84 4.74 0.86
N VAL A 10 -1.88 5.12 1.70
CA VAL A 10 -0.96 6.22 1.41
C VAL A 10 0.41 5.61 1.10
N LEU A 11 0.86 5.77 -0.15
CA LEU A 11 2.19 5.40 -0.61
C LEU A 11 3.13 6.57 -0.38
N ILE A 12 4.10 6.38 0.50
CA ILE A 12 5.07 7.37 0.96
C ILE A 12 6.42 6.99 0.36
N ASP A 13 7.08 7.94 -0.28
CA ASP A 13 8.39 7.72 -0.91
C ASP A 13 9.52 7.75 0.14
N ALA A 14 10.66 7.12 -0.17
CA ALA A 14 11.75 6.90 0.78
C ALA A 14 12.25 8.20 1.41
N GLU A 15 12.33 9.27 0.61
CA GLU A 15 12.76 10.61 1.01
C GLU A 15 11.87 11.17 2.14
N ASP A 16 10.55 10.97 2.04
CA ASP A 16 9.58 11.44 3.04
C ASP A 16 9.68 10.63 4.33
N VAL A 17 9.86 9.30 4.23
CA VAL A 17 10.06 8.44 5.41
C VAL A 17 11.38 8.75 6.13
N ARG A 18 12.42 9.17 5.39
CA ARG A 18 13.70 9.60 5.99
C ARG A 18 13.59 10.81 6.91
N HIS A 19 12.53 11.62 6.80
CA HIS A 19 12.24 12.68 7.78
C HIS A 19 11.75 12.15 9.14
N ALA A 20 11.19 10.94 9.19
CA ALA A 20 10.88 10.23 10.44
C ALA A 20 12.04 9.34 10.92
N PHE A 21 12.72 8.66 10.00
CA PHE A 21 13.81 7.73 10.29
C PHE A 21 15.04 8.00 9.43
N ALA A 22 16.05 8.69 9.98
CA ALA A 22 17.23 9.11 9.20
C ALA A 22 18.03 7.97 8.54
N SER A 23 17.96 6.76 9.10
CA SER A 23 18.62 5.54 8.60
C SER A 23 17.76 4.73 7.62
N TRP A 24 16.63 5.27 7.15
CA TRP A 24 15.72 4.55 6.25
C TRP A 24 16.34 4.31 4.86
N PRO A 25 16.24 3.10 4.27
CA PRO A 25 16.88 2.78 2.99
C PRO A 25 16.31 3.58 1.80
N ASP A 26 17.19 4.12 0.96
CA ASP A 26 16.84 5.08 -0.11
C ASP A 26 15.91 4.54 -1.22
N GLU A 27 15.85 3.22 -1.40
CA GLU A 27 15.03 2.57 -2.43
C GLU A 27 13.72 1.97 -1.90
N ILE A 28 13.49 2.00 -0.58
CA ILE A 28 12.32 1.40 0.05
C ILE A 28 11.26 2.47 0.30
N CYS A 29 10.08 2.27 -0.27
CA CYS A 29 8.89 3.05 -0.03
C CYS A 29 8.03 2.39 1.07
N LEU A 30 7.13 3.16 1.67
CA LEU A 30 6.21 2.70 2.70
C LEU A 30 4.76 2.88 2.26
N ALA A 31 3.96 1.82 2.33
CA ALA A 31 2.52 1.89 2.18
C ALA A 31 1.85 1.82 3.56
N ALA A 32 1.27 2.95 3.99
CA ALA A 32 0.46 3.02 5.19
C ALA A 32 -1.02 2.81 4.87
N CYS A 33 -1.60 1.76 5.45
CA CYS A 33 -2.91 1.24 5.11
C CYS A 33 -3.87 1.49 6.29
N LEU A 34 -4.69 2.54 6.17
CA LEU A 34 -5.58 3.04 7.21
C LEU A 34 -6.98 2.42 7.03
N MET A 35 -7.38 1.55 7.98
CA MET A 35 -8.64 0.82 7.95
C MET A 35 -9.77 1.55 8.69
N ARG A 36 -11.02 1.31 8.28
CA ARG A 36 -12.22 2.03 8.78
C ARG A 36 -12.59 1.70 10.25
N ASP A 37 -12.10 0.58 10.75
CA ASP A 37 -12.16 0.17 12.15
C ASP A 37 -11.10 0.85 13.02
N GLY A 38 -10.10 1.52 12.41
CA GLY A 38 -8.99 2.17 13.09
C GLY A 38 -7.68 1.37 13.04
N ASP A 39 -7.64 0.14 12.53
CA ASP A 39 -6.36 -0.58 12.40
C ASP A 39 -5.47 0.10 11.33
N CYS A 40 -4.22 0.40 11.69
CA CYS A 40 -3.21 0.87 10.74
C CYS A 40 -2.25 -0.27 10.43
N ASN A 41 -2.15 -0.66 9.15
CA ASN A 41 -1.20 -1.67 8.70
C ASN A 41 -0.09 -1.02 7.86
N MET A 42 1.15 -1.43 8.06
CA MET A 42 2.31 -0.88 7.35
C MET A 42 2.95 -1.97 6.50
N VAL A 43 3.22 -1.65 5.22
CA VAL A 43 3.81 -2.56 4.23
C VAL A 43 4.97 -1.85 3.53
N VAL A 44 6.18 -2.40 3.66
CA VAL A 44 7.38 -1.93 2.96
C VAL A 44 7.49 -2.56 1.57
N PHE A 45 7.95 -1.78 0.59
CA PHE A 45 8.12 -2.22 -0.80
C PHE A 45 9.25 -1.44 -1.46
N ARG A 46 9.93 -2.01 -2.44
CA ARG A 46 10.97 -1.30 -3.20
C ARG A 46 10.33 -0.44 -4.30
N ARG A 47 10.96 0.69 -4.65
CA ARG A 47 10.44 1.68 -5.61
C ARG A 47 10.09 1.10 -6.99
N ASP A 48 10.78 0.06 -7.44
CA ASP A 48 10.52 -0.69 -8.69
C ASP A 48 9.25 -1.56 -8.63
N GLU A 49 8.82 -2.00 -7.44
CA GLU A 49 7.55 -2.71 -7.24
C GLU A 49 6.30 -1.81 -7.34
N ARG A 50 6.46 -0.48 -7.34
CA ARG A 50 5.35 0.49 -7.30
C ARG A 50 4.22 0.25 -8.32
N PRO A 51 4.44 -0.29 -9.55
CA PRO A 51 3.36 -0.64 -10.45
C PRO A 51 2.48 -1.82 -9.98
N HIS A 52 3.02 -2.72 -9.14
CA HIS A 52 2.36 -3.95 -8.68
C HIS A 52 1.97 -3.90 -7.19
N ILE A 53 2.39 -2.88 -6.45
CA ILE A 53 2.14 -2.78 -5.00
C ILE A 53 0.65 -2.78 -4.65
N ALA A 54 -0.22 -2.26 -5.51
CA ALA A 54 -1.67 -2.28 -5.29
C ALA A 54 -2.24 -3.71 -5.26
N GLU A 55 -1.77 -4.60 -6.14
CA GLU A 55 -2.14 -6.01 -6.15
C GLU A 55 -1.62 -6.72 -4.89
N ARG A 56 -0.36 -6.48 -4.53
CA ARG A 56 0.27 -7.01 -3.31
C ARG A 56 -0.49 -6.58 -2.04
N ILE A 57 -0.91 -5.31 -1.94
CA ILE A 57 -1.70 -4.79 -0.81
C ILE A 57 -3.11 -5.41 -0.75
N MET A 58 -3.79 -5.57 -1.89
CA MET A 58 -5.07 -6.30 -1.95
C MET A 58 -4.93 -7.75 -1.45
N ASP A 59 -3.89 -8.45 -1.89
CA ASP A 59 -3.65 -9.85 -1.52
C ASP A 59 -3.25 -9.99 -0.04
N VAL A 60 -2.45 -9.06 0.50
CA VAL A 60 -2.00 -9.04 1.90
C VAL A 60 -3.13 -8.68 2.86
N LEU A 61 -3.91 -7.63 2.57
CA LEU A 61 -5.00 -7.15 3.43
C LEU A 61 -6.34 -7.87 3.20
N ARG A 62 -6.43 -8.73 2.17
CA ARG A 62 -7.66 -9.44 1.73
C ARG A 62 -8.81 -8.49 1.38
N LEU A 63 -8.49 -7.39 0.71
CA LEU A 63 -9.44 -6.35 0.31
C LEU A 63 -9.70 -6.37 -1.20
N ALA A 64 -10.93 -6.04 -1.61
CA ALA A 64 -11.29 -5.89 -3.01
C ALA A 64 -11.05 -4.44 -3.48
N ALA A 65 -10.67 -4.26 -4.76
CA ALA A 65 -10.29 -2.95 -5.32
C ALA A 65 -11.31 -1.82 -5.09
N ARG A 66 -12.61 -2.13 -5.11
CA ARG A 66 -13.71 -1.16 -4.87
C ARG A 66 -13.77 -0.61 -3.44
N ASP A 67 -13.17 -1.32 -2.49
CA ASP A 67 -13.22 -1.02 -1.06
C ASP A 67 -11.96 -0.25 -0.59
N ILE A 68 -11.07 0.09 -1.54
CA ILE A 68 -9.75 0.71 -1.32
C ILE A 68 -9.66 2.02 -2.12
N CYS A 69 -9.00 3.03 -1.54
CA CYS A 69 -8.54 4.21 -2.26
C CYS A 69 -7.05 4.45 -2.04
N PHE A 70 -6.38 5.08 -3.01
CA PHE A 70 -4.94 5.34 -2.99
C PHE A 70 -4.60 6.84 -2.97
N VAL A 71 -3.44 7.14 -2.39
CA VAL A 71 -2.74 8.43 -2.46
C VAL A 71 -1.25 8.14 -2.63
N PRO A 72 -0.55 8.69 -3.65
CA PRO A 72 -1.07 9.44 -4.78
C PRO A 72 -1.91 8.55 -5.71
N GLN A 73 -2.34 9.10 -6.87
CA GLN A 73 -3.18 8.38 -7.83
C GLN A 73 -2.51 7.10 -8.35
N VAL A 74 -3.27 6.00 -8.33
CA VAL A 74 -2.90 4.72 -8.94
C VAL A 74 -3.94 4.35 -10.01
N PRO A 75 -3.54 3.96 -11.23
CA PRO A 75 -4.48 3.56 -12.29
C PRO A 75 -5.41 2.43 -11.84
N GLY A 76 -6.71 2.56 -12.13
CA GLY A 76 -7.72 1.57 -11.77
C GLY A 76 -8.31 1.69 -10.36
N PHE A 77 -7.82 2.61 -9.52
CA PHE A 77 -8.31 2.82 -8.15
C PHE A 77 -8.84 4.25 -7.93
N GLU A 78 -9.75 4.40 -6.97
CA GLU A 78 -10.20 5.73 -6.56
C GLU A 78 -9.07 6.46 -5.81
N THR A 79 -8.93 7.76 -6.06
CA THR A 79 -7.93 8.62 -5.43
C THR A 79 -8.61 9.66 -4.56
N ARG A 80 -8.07 9.93 -3.36
CA ARG A 80 -8.58 10.97 -2.46
C ARG A 80 -7.61 12.14 -2.33
N SER A 81 -8.14 13.31 -2.01
CA SER A 81 -7.29 14.41 -1.55
C SER A 81 -6.80 14.13 -0.14
N PHE A 82 -5.48 14.12 0.03
CA PHE A 82 -4.83 13.99 1.33
C PHE A 82 -4.36 15.37 1.79
N ARG A 83 -4.68 15.76 3.03
CA ARG A 83 -4.34 17.09 3.55
C ARG A 83 -3.02 17.03 4.28
N TYR A 84 -2.24 18.12 4.22
CA TYR A 84 -0.98 18.25 4.97
C TYR A 84 -1.12 18.00 6.49
N SER A 85 -2.29 18.31 7.08
CA SER A 85 -2.59 17.99 8.49
C SER A 85 -2.72 16.48 8.76
N ASP A 86 -3.22 15.74 7.79
CA ASP A 86 -3.46 14.29 7.86
C ASP A 86 -2.16 13.54 7.58
N GLU A 87 -1.36 14.04 6.64
CA GLU A 87 0.02 13.62 6.35
C GLU A 87 0.94 13.76 7.57
N ARG A 88 0.96 14.93 8.23
CA ARG A 88 1.76 15.12 9.45
C ARG A 88 1.34 14.19 10.59
N ARG A 89 0.05 13.84 10.70
CA ARG A 89 -0.44 12.84 11.68
C ARG A 89 -0.02 11.43 11.31
N LEU A 90 -0.07 11.09 10.01
CA LEU A 90 0.39 9.81 9.51
C LEU A 90 1.90 9.63 9.74
N MET A 91 2.71 10.64 9.44
CA MET A 91 4.15 10.59 9.69
C MET A 91 4.48 10.49 11.19
N ALA A 92 3.69 11.10 12.06
CA ALA A 92 3.82 10.91 13.51
C ALA A 92 3.47 9.47 13.95
N LEU A 93 2.47 8.84 13.32
CA LEU A 93 2.13 7.44 13.56
C LEU A 93 3.23 6.49 13.06
N VAL A 94 3.81 6.76 11.89
CA VAL A 94 4.97 6.05 11.34
C VAL A 94 6.18 6.18 12.28
N ALA A 95 6.50 7.40 12.73
CA ALA A 95 7.59 7.65 13.69
C ALA A 95 7.36 7.02 15.08
N SER A 96 6.12 6.69 15.44
CA SER A 96 5.79 6.14 16.77
C SER A 96 6.12 4.66 16.94
N ASP A 97 6.39 3.93 15.85
CA ASP A 97 6.76 2.51 15.90
C ASP A 97 8.09 2.26 15.17
N PRO A 98 9.22 2.14 15.89
CA PRO A 98 10.53 1.98 15.27
C PRO A 98 10.71 0.63 14.57
N THR A 99 9.85 -0.37 14.82
CA THR A 99 9.99 -1.69 14.17
C THR A 99 9.76 -1.64 12.66
N VAL A 100 9.13 -0.57 12.15
CA VAL A 100 9.03 -0.30 10.71
C VAL A 100 10.40 -0.09 10.05
N LEU A 101 11.36 0.50 10.77
CA LEU A 101 12.72 0.72 10.28
C LEU A 101 13.50 -0.59 10.21
N ASP A 102 13.40 -1.42 11.25
CA ASP A 102 14.03 -2.75 11.28
C ASP A 102 13.51 -3.63 10.13
N GLU A 103 12.18 -3.69 9.93
CA GLU A 103 11.57 -4.40 8.81
C GLU A 103 11.96 -3.82 7.44
N ALA A 104 12.15 -2.50 7.31
CA ALA A 104 12.61 -1.89 6.06
C ALA A 104 14.07 -2.24 5.74
N ILE A 105 14.93 -2.31 6.75
CA ILE A 105 16.34 -2.72 6.62
C ILE A 105 16.41 -4.21 6.27
N ASP A 106 15.71 -5.08 7.03
CA ASP A 106 15.59 -6.52 6.72
C ASP A 106 15.09 -6.72 5.28
N TYR A 107 14.07 -5.97 4.86
CA TYR A 107 13.51 -6.05 3.51
C TYR A 107 14.52 -5.63 2.43
N ALA A 108 15.21 -4.50 2.63
CA ALA A 108 16.22 -4.00 1.69
C ALA A 108 17.37 -4.99 1.50
N VAL A 109 17.90 -5.54 2.60
CA VAL A 109 19.00 -6.53 2.56
C VAL A 109 18.56 -7.79 1.82
N ASN A 110 17.39 -8.34 2.15
CA ASN A 110 16.88 -9.55 1.50
C ASN A 110 16.55 -9.35 0.01
N TYR A 111 16.04 -8.17 -0.39
CA TYR A 111 15.77 -7.85 -1.79
C TYR A 111 17.07 -7.70 -2.59
N THR A 112 18.06 -6.96 -2.07
CA THR A 112 19.35 -6.78 -2.73
C THR A 112 20.08 -8.10 -2.90
N TYR A 113 20.13 -8.93 -1.84
CA TYR A 113 20.67 -10.29 -1.90
C TYR A 113 19.99 -11.13 -2.99
N ALA A 114 18.66 -11.07 -3.10
CA ALA A 114 17.94 -11.78 -4.15
C ALA A 114 18.37 -11.33 -5.56
N LEU A 115 18.54 -10.03 -5.80
CA LEU A 115 19.04 -9.54 -7.09
C LEU A 115 20.48 -9.94 -7.39
N GLU A 116 21.37 -9.87 -6.40
CA GLU A 116 22.80 -10.20 -6.56
C GLU A 116 23.01 -11.68 -6.89
N GLU A 117 22.22 -12.57 -6.27
CA GLU A 117 22.21 -14.02 -6.55
C GLU A 117 21.37 -14.41 -7.79
N GLY A 118 20.71 -13.46 -8.45
CA GLY A 118 19.83 -13.72 -9.60
C GLY A 118 18.54 -14.48 -9.27
N LEU A 119 18.10 -14.43 -8.01
CA LEU A 119 16.87 -15.01 -7.50
C LEU A 119 15.68 -14.05 -7.69
N ASP A 120 14.46 -14.58 -7.74
CA ASP A 120 13.24 -13.75 -7.69
C ASP A 120 13.07 -13.18 -6.26
N PRO A 121 13.10 -11.85 -6.06
CA PRO A 121 12.88 -11.25 -4.74
C PRO A 121 11.55 -11.66 -4.13
N ALA A 122 10.50 -11.87 -4.94
CA ALA A 122 9.20 -12.29 -4.42
C ALA A 122 9.28 -13.69 -3.76
N LEU A 123 10.08 -14.61 -4.30
CA LEU A 123 10.29 -15.93 -3.70
C LEU A 123 11.12 -15.85 -2.41
N VAL A 124 12.22 -15.08 -2.42
CA VAL A 124 13.10 -14.91 -1.25
C VAL A 124 12.36 -14.26 -0.08
N LEU A 125 11.53 -13.26 -0.35
CA LEU A 125 10.72 -12.53 0.62
C LEU A 125 9.42 -13.27 1.02
N GLY A 126 9.20 -14.49 0.52
CA GLY A 126 8.01 -15.30 0.81
C GLY A 126 6.69 -14.70 0.28
N LEU A 127 6.78 -13.68 -0.58
CA LEU A 127 5.68 -13.09 -1.30
C LEU A 127 5.13 -14.08 -2.33
N LYS A 128 3.94 -13.79 -2.85
CA LYS A 128 3.36 -14.59 -3.94
C LYS A 128 4.20 -14.31 -5.20
N PRO A 129 4.86 -15.32 -5.80
CA PRO A 129 5.76 -15.08 -6.92
C PRO A 129 5.02 -14.44 -8.08
N ARG A 130 5.69 -13.47 -8.71
CA ARG A 130 5.20 -12.85 -9.93
C ARG A 130 5.27 -13.89 -11.04
N VAL A 131 4.14 -14.51 -11.38
CA VAL A 131 4.04 -15.27 -12.63
C VAL A 131 4.33 -14.28 -13.76
N PRO A 132 5.42 -14.44 -14.53
CA PRO A 132 5.66 -13.58 -15.68
C PRO A 132 4.52 -13.81 -16.65
N ALA A 133 3.85 -12.75 -17.11
CA ALA A 133 2.89 -12.87 -18.19
C ALA A 133 3.65 -13.43 -19.41
N ALA A 134 3.39 -14.69 -19.76
CA ALA A 134 3.97 -15.32 -20.93
C ALA A 134 3.64 -14.46 -22.17
N PRO A 135 4.57 -14.32 -23.14
CA PRO A 135 4.39 -13.42 -24.26
C PRO A 135 3.15 -13.81 -25.07
N VAL A 136 2.10 -13.00 -24.96
CA VAL A 136 0.84 -13.17 -25.69
C VAL A 136 1.09 -12.92 -27.17
N SER A 137 1.04 -14.00 -27.96
CA SER A 137 1.13 -13.93 -29.41
C SER A 137 -0.09 -13.21 -30.01
N ALA A 138 0.16 -12.00 -30.53
CA ALA A 138 -0.55 -11.23 -31.56
C ALA A 138 -2.12 -11.21 -31.61
N PRO A 139 -2.73 -10.00 -31.71
CA PRO A 139 -4.20 -9.85 -31.72
C PRO A 139 -4.84 -10.06 -33.11
N LYS A 140 -6.17 -10.18 -33.14
CA LYS A 140 -7.00 -9.88 -34.32
C LYS A 140 -8.01 -8.75 -34.01
N PRO A 141 -8.22 -7.79 -34.93
CA PRO A 141 -9.25 -6.74 -34.83
C PRO A 141 -10.64 -7.34 -35.20
N VAL A 142 -11.82 -6.74 -35.02
CA VAL A 142 -12.36 -5.36 -35.19
C VAL A 142 -13.59 -5.17 -34.23
N GLN A 143 -14.37 -4.07 -34.11
CA GLN A 143 -14.52 -2.81 -34.86
C GLN A 143 -15.05 -1.66 -33.97
N HIS A 144 -15.63 -0.59 -34.55
CA HIS A 144 -16.17 0.60 -33.86
C HIS A 144 -17.69 0.55 -33.64
N SER A 145 -18.20 1.34 -32.67
CA SER A 145 -19.34 2.24 -32.87
C SER A 145 -19.44 3.32 -31.78
N THR A 146 -19.47 4.60 -32.17
CA THR A 146 -19.90 5.75 -31.35
C THR A 146 -21.38 6.04 -31.68
N PRO A 147 -22.16 6.70 -30.80
CA PRO A 147 -22.22 8.18 -30.86
C PRO A 147 -22.44 8.90 -29.51
N ALA A 148 -22.22 10.23 -29.51
CA ALA A 148 -22.69 11.18 -28.50
C ALA A 148 -23.83 12.05 -29.11
N PRO A 149 -24.63 12.84 -28.34
CA PRO A 149 -24.16 14.11 -27.76
C PRO A 149 -24.75 14.48 -26.37
N ALA A 150 -24.33 15.65 -25.84
CA ALA A 150 -24.70 16.23 -24.53
C ALA A 150 -25.99 17.12 -24.57
N PRO A 151 -26.46 17.75 -23.47
CA PRO A 151 -25.83 18.98 -22.93
C PRO A 151 -25.84 19.14 -21.38
N ALA A 152 -25.35 20.29 -20.90
CA ALA A 152 -25.00 20.60 -19.51
C ALA A 152 -26.09 21.28 -18.65
N VAL A 153 -25.94 21.26 -17.32
CA VAL A 153 -26.37 22.36 -16.41
C VAL A 153 -25.38 22.56 -15.25
N ASP A 154 -25.15 23.83 -14.95
CA ASP A 154 -24.43 24.46 -13.83
C ASP A 154 -24.66 23.87 -12.42
N ARG A 155 -23.65 23.97 -11.54
CA ARG A 155 -23.82 24.15 -10.08
C ARG A 155 -22.54 24.62 -9.38
N LYS A 156 -22.44 25.91 -9.08
CA LYS A 156 -21.72 26.40 -7.90
C LYS A 156 -22.34 25.85 -6.62
N SER A 157 -21.54 25.25 -5.74
CA SER A 157 -21.64 25.32 -4.26
C SER A 157 -20.54 24.42 -3.65
N THR A 158 -19.57 24.99 -2.94
CA THR A 158 -19.55 25.20 -1.48
C THR A 158 -19.00 23.96 -0.76
N GLY A 159 -17.92 24.15 0.00
CA GLY A 159 -17.17 23.04 0.60
C GLY A 159 -17.83 22.50 1.86
N GLU A 160 -18.23 21.23 1.81
CA GLU A 160 -18.53 20.32 2.92
C GLU A 160 -18.68 18.91 2.30
N LEU A 161 -18.14 17.80 2.81
CA LEU A 161 -17.32 17.56 3.99
C LEU A 161 -16.17 16.59 3.63
N SER A 162 -15.06 16.66 4.38
CA SER A 162 -14.09 15.55 4.49
C SER A 162 -14.17 14.94 5.91
N PRO A 163 -15.28 14.28 6.32
CA PRO A 163 -15.45 13.90 7.72
C PRO A 163 -14.77 12.55 8.03
N LEU A 164 -14.51 11.74 6.99
CA LEU A 164 -14.02 10.37 7.16
C LEU A 164 -12.50 10.32 7.35
N LEU A 165 -11.69 11.11 6.64
CA LEU A 165 -10.23 11.11 6.81
C LEU A 165 -9.81 11.45 8.26
N PRO A 166 -10.43 12.46 8.91
CA PRO A 166 -10.27 12.65 10.34
C PRO A 166 -10.71 11.43 11.15
N GLU A 167 -11.86 10.80 10.86
CA GLU A 167 -12.31 9.60 11.59
C GLU A 167 -11.34 8.42 11.46
N PHE A 168 -10.79 8.12 10.27
CA PHE A 168 -9.80 7.05 10.08
C PHE A 168 -8.58 7.28 10.99
N LEU A 169 -7.96 8.46 10.90
CA LEU A 169 -6.77 8.79 11.69
C LEU A 169 -7.07 8.98 13.18
N ARG A 170 -8.23 9.54 13.54
CA ARG A 170 -8.67 9.68 14.93
C ARG A 170 -8.90 8.33 15.56
N ARG A 171 -9.65 7.43 14.91
CA ARG A 171 -9.81 6.05 15.39
C ARG A 171 -8.47 5.34 15.51
N SER A 172 -7.57 5.43 14.53
CA SER A 172 -6.24 4.83 14.68
C SER A 172 -5.45 5.36 15.89
N ALA A 173 -5.54 6.66 16.18
CA ALA A 173 -4.89 7.26 17.35
C ALA A 173 -5.62 7.00 18.69
N GLU A 174 -6.96 7.00 18.69
CA GLU A 174 -7.84 6.84 19.86
C GLU A 174 -7.97 5.36 20.27
N GLN A 175 -7.91 4.42 19.31
CA GLN A 175 -7.97 2.98 19.55
C GLN A 175 -6.61 2.41 20.00
N ALA A 176 -5.51 3.12 19.73
CA ALA A 176 -4.15 2.92 20.22
C ALA A 176 -3.63 1.46 20.24
N ARG A 177 -4.09 0.64 19.29
CA ARG A 177 -3.44 -0.64 18.97
C ARG A 177 -2.23 -0.32 18.12
N ARG A 178 -1.06 -0.81 18.53
CA ARG A 178 0.21 -0.61 17.77
C ARG A 178 -0.01 -0.94 16.29
N PRO A 179 0.55 -0.15 15.36
CA PRO A 179 0.41 -0.43 13.94
C PRO A 179 0.86 -1.86 13.65
N ARG A 180 0.08 -2.57 12.84
CA ARG A 180 0.32 -3.99 12.56
C ARG A 180 1.15 -4.11 11.30
N PHE A 181 2.37 -4.60 11.47
CA PHE A 181 3.23 -4.93 10.34
C PHE A 181 2.73 -6.22 9.70
N VAL A 182 2.33 -6.13 8.43
CA VAL A 182 2.03 -7.29 7.61
C VAL A 182 3.18 -7.52 6.61
N SER A 183 4.38 -7.52 7.18
CA SER A 183 5.54 -8.18 6.59
C SER A 183 5.23 -9.68 6.49
N VAL A 184 5.50 -10.30 5.35
CA VAL A 184 5.11 -11.69 5.07
C VAL A 184 6.11 -12.66 5.71
N ARG A 185 6.27 -12.58 7.04
CA ARG A 185 6.89 -13.64 7.83
C ARG A 185 5.89 -14.79 7.94
N LYS A 186 5.92 -15.75 7.01
CA LYS A 186 5.41 -17.10 7.32
C LYS A 186 6.19 -17.59 8.54
N PRO A 187 5.53 -18.07 9.62
CA PRO A 187 6.26 -18.65 10.74
C PRO A 187 7.06 -19.85 10.23
N LYS A 188 8.38 -19.81 10.40
CA LYS A 188 9.26 -20.91 10.05
C LYS A 188 8.83 -22.12 10.87
N LEU A 189 8.46 -23.19 10.16
CA LEU A 189 7.93 -24.41 10.77
C LEU A 189 8.93 -24.92 11.82
N ALA A 190 8.49 -25.03 13.07
CA ALA A 190 9.31 -25.60 14.13
C ALA A 190 9.51 -27.08 13.82
N VAL A 191 10.65 -27.42 13.21
CA VAL A 191 11.08 -28.81 13.07
C VAL A 191 11.39 -29.30 14.48
N LEU A 192 10.49 -30.13 15.00
CA LEU A 192 10.67 -30.89 16.23
C LEU A 192 11.91 -31.79 16.08
N ALA A 193 13.05 -31.31 16.59
CA ALA A 193 14.17 -32.18 16.92
C ALA A 193 13.80 -32.97 18.19
N ALA A 194 13.16 -34.12 17.97
CA ALA A 194 12.98 -35.16 18.96
C ALA A 194 13.70 -36.42 18.49
N GLN A 195 14.20 -37.22 19.44
CA GLN A 195 14.90 -38.50 19.25
C GLN A 195 16.38 -38.40 18.85
N TYR A 196 17.22 -38.24 19.87
CA TYR A 196 18.07 -39.35 20.34
C TYR A 196 17.92 -39.48 21.86
#